data_AF-A0A8R1DXL0-F1
#
_entry.id   AF-A0A8R1DXL0-F1
#
_cell.length_a   1.000
_cell.length_b   1.000
_cell.length_c   1.000
_cell.angle_alpha   90.00
_cell.angle_beta   90.00
_cell.angle_gamma   90.00
#
_symmetry.space_group_name_H-M   'P 1'
#
loop_
_entity.id
_entity.type
_entity.pdbx_description
1 polymer ?
#
loop_
_entity_poly.entity_id
_entity_poly.type
_entity_poly.pdbx_seq_one_letter_code
_entity_poly.pdbx_strand_id
1 'polypeptide(L)'
;MLNSPLFLSLASVFSLIGLGLVCFAISTDNWTEIDVNRKEILNAFKREPELSLRLQNAFNHNFLFFSRNVGIFNLCFPNTVPQDIGSFNKMGSPCIWNNEFMVPESKKEHFTTNETYRHYAAEGTIVAYVLGIVFVVFSFIVGLFGCWNRSKRCIMVTGILLMIAGLFMSLAMLMWHYVAYAERYTLDMEPYYRSWEPVSFRPVPMHPLGPRKC
;
A
#
# COMPACT_ATOMS: atom_id res chain seq x y z
N MET A 1 -33.90 -17.81 19.45
CA MET A 1 -32.55 -18.39 19.63
C MET A 1 -32.11 -18.90 18.26
N LEU A 2 -31.22 -18.20 17.55
CA LEU A 2 -30.75 -18.67 16.23
C LEU A 2 -30.00 -19.99 16.40
N ASN A 3 -30.29 -20.98 15.55
CA ASN A 3 -29.76 -22.34 15.65
C ASN A 3 -28.23 -22.35 15.43
N SER A 4 -27.50 -23.05 16.31
CA SER A 4 -26.03 -23.20 16.27
C SER A 4 -25.44 -23.60 14.91
N PRO A 5 -26.08 -24.45 14.08
CA PRO A 5 -25.58 -24.79 12.74
C PRO A 5 -25.61 -23.62 11.73
N LEU A 6 -26.60 -22.72 11.84
CA LEU A 6 -26.73 -21.56 10.96
C LEU A 6 -25.55 -20.59 11.15
N PHE A 7 -25.16 -20.33 12.41
CA PHE A 7 -24.01 -19.47 12.72
C PHE A 7 -22.69 -20.07 12.22
N LEU A 8 -22.50 -21.38 12.38
CA LEU A 8 -21.29 -22.06 11.89
C LEU A 8 -21.20 -22.00 10.37
N SER A 9 -22.32 -22.23 9.67
CA SER A 9 -22.38 -22.09 8.22
C SER A 9 -22.05 -20.66 7.78
N LEU A 10 -22.68 -19.66 8.39
CA LEU A 10 -22.49 -18.26 8.04
C LEU A 10 -21.03 -17.80 8.28
N ALA A 11 -20.47 -18.18 9.43
CA ALA A 11 -19.08 -17.87 9.77
C ALA A 11 -18.09 -18.49 8.77
N SER A 12 -18.35 -19.71 8.30
CA SER A 12 -17.48 -20.35 7.30
C SER A 12 -17.49 -19.61 5.95
N VAL A 13 -18.66 -19.19 5.48
CA VAL A 13 -18.81 -18.45 4.22
C VAL A 13 -18.09 -17.10 4.31
N PHE A 14 -18.31 -16.34 5.37
CA PHE A 14 -17.62 -15.06 5.55
C PHE A 14 -16.11 -15.21 5.72
N SER A 15 -15.65 -16.28 6.37
CA SER A 15 -14.21 -16.56 6.51
C SER A 15 -13.57 -16.85 5.16
N LEU A 16 -14.24 -17.61 4.28
CA LEU A 16 -13.76 -17.88 2.91
C LEU A 16 -13.74 -16.62 2.04
N ILE A 17 -14.79 -15.79 2.12
CA ILE A 17 -14.84 -14.50 1.42
C ILE A 17 -13.70 -13.60 1.93
N GLY A 18 -13.51 -13.49 3.25
CA GLY A 18 -12.44 -12.71 3.86
C GLY A 18 -11.06 -13.15 3.40
N LEU A 19 -10.79 -14.47 3.39
CA LEU A 19 -9.54 -15.01 2.86
C LEU A 19 -9.34 -14.65 1.37
N GLY A 20 -10.38 -14.77 0.56
CA GLY A 20 -10.33 -14.38 -0.85
C GLY A 20 -9.98 -12.90 -1.05
N LEU A 21 -10.59 -12.02 -0.25
CA LEU A 21 -10.31 -10.58 -0.28
C LEU A 21 -8.88 -10.26 0.19
N VAL A 22 -8.35 -10.96 1.19
CA VAL A 22 -6.96 -10.81 1.64
C VAL A 22 -5.98 -11.22 0.54
N CYS A 23 -6.20 -12.35 -0.11
CA CYS A 23 -5.37 -12.79 -1.24
C CYS A 23 -5.42 -11.79 -2.41
N PHE A 24 -6.59 -11.24 -2.69
CA PHE A 24 -6.77 -10.21 -3.70
C PHE A 24 -6.02 -8.92 -3.33
N ALA A 25 -6.10 -8.49 -2.07
CA ALA A 25 -5.43 -7.29 -1.57
C ALA A 25 -3.89 -7.36 -1.68
N ILE A 26 -3.29 -8.54 -1.50
CA ILE A 26 -1.83 -8.73 -1.71
C ILE A 26 -1.47 -8.67 -3.19
N SER A 27 -2.32 -9.24 -4.02
CA SER A 27 -2.05 -9.38 -5.46
C SER A 27 -2.14 -8.03 -6.17
N THR A 28 -3.03 -7.15 -5.70
CA THR A 28 -3.26 -5.82 -6.26
C THR A 28 -2.25 -4.81 -5.75
N ASP A 29 -1.75 -3.96 -6.65
CA ASP A 29 -0.87 -2.83 -6.32
C ASP A 29 -1.65 -1.49 -6.27
N ASN A 30 -2.94 -1.56 -5.97
CA ASN A 30 -3.86 -0.40 -5.97
C ASN A 30 -4.24 0.04 -4.55
N TRP A 31 -3.29 0.04 -3.62
CA TRP A 31 -3.54 0.52 -2.25
C TRP A 31 -3.59 2.04 -2.20
N THR A 32 -2.84 2.71 -3.08
CA THR A 32 -2.87 4.17 -3.23
C THR A 32 -2.59 4.54 -4.68
N GLU A 33 -3.43 5.40 -5.25
CA GLU A 33 -3.29 5.93 -6.62
C GLU A 33 -2.76 7.37 -6.51
N ILE A 34 -1.67 7.66 -7.19
CA ILE A 34 -1.04 8.98 -7.24
C ILE A 34 -1.07 9.45 -8.68
N ASP A 35 -1.85 10.50 -8.94
CA ASP A 35 -1.97 11.09 -10.26
C ASP A 35 -1.13 12.35 -10.43
N VAL A 36 -0.35 12.37 -11.51
CA VAL A 36 0.56 13.45 -11.86
C VAL A 36 0.19 14.09 -13.19
N ASN A 37 -0.20 15.37 -13.14
CA ASN A 37 -0.45 16.13 -14.36
C ASN A 37 0.84 16.70 -14.96
N ARG A 38 1.59 15.87 -15.68
CA ARG A 38 2.87 16.27 -16.32
C ARG A 38 2.76 17.49 -17.24
N LYS A 39 1.59 17.74 -17.84
CA LYS A 39 1.37 18.92 -18.70
C LYS A 39 1.37 20.23 -17.92
N GLU A 40 0.81 20.22 -16.71
CA GLU A 40 0.81 21.38 -15.82
C GLU A 40 2.24 21.70 -15.37
N ILE A 41 3.01 20.68 -15.00
CA ILE A 41 4.43 20.81 -14.62
C ILE A 41 5.26 21.37 -15.78
N LEU A 42 5.07 20.87 -17.01
CA LEU A 42 5.75 21.40 -18.19
C LEU A 42 5.38 22.85 -18.49
N ASN A 43 4.11 23.23 -18.27
CA ASN A 43 3.68 24.62 -18.45
C ASN A 43 4.26 25.54 -17.37
N ALA A 44 4.46 25.04 -16.15
CA ALA A 44 5.16 25.76 -15.10
C ALA A 44 6.64 25.97 -15.44
N PHE A 45 7.33 24.93 -15.90
CA PHE A 45 8.73 25.05 -16.37
C PHE A 45 8.91 26.07 -17.50
N LYS A 46 7.90 26.23 -18.37
CA LYS A 46 7.93 27.28 -19.40
C LYS A 46 7.76 28.70 -18.83
N ARG A 47 7.08 28.86 -17.69
CA ARG A 47 6.90 30.16 -17.03
C ARG A 47 8.14 30.55 -16.22
N GLU A 48 8.83 29.56 -15.65
CA GLU A 48 10.00 29.74 -14.78
C GLU A 48 11.21 28.96 -15.34
N PRO A 49 12.00 29.58 -16.24
CA PRO A 49 13.09 28.89 -16.94
C PRO A 49 14.24 28.48 -16.02
N GLU A 50 14.46 29.21 -14.92
CA GLU A 50 15.48 28.88 -13.91
C GLU A 50 15.20 27.57 -13.17
N LEU A 51 13.91 27.31 -12.88
CA LEU A 51 13.46 26.05 -12.30
C LEU A 51 13.59 24.89 -13.28
N SER A 52 13.27 25.16 -14.55
CA SER A 52 13.35 24.16 -15.61
C SER A 52 14.77 23.59 -15.74
N LEU A 53 15.80 24.43 -15.66
CA LEU A 53 17.20 24.00 -15.82
C LEU A 53 17.63 23.05 -14.68
N ARG A 54 17.13 23.28 -13.45
CA ARG A 54 17.41 22.43 -12.29
C ARG A 54 16.68 21.09 -12.34
N LEU A 55 15.38 21.11 -12.67
CA LEU A 55 14.52 19.92 -12.58
C LEU A 55 14.44 19.10 -13.88
N GLN A 56 14.89 19.62 -15.02
CA GLN A 56 14.75 18.94 -16.33
C GLN A 56 15.41 17.56 -16.36
N ASN A 57 16.57 17.40 -15.71
CA ASN A 57 17.22 16.10 -15.59
C ASN A 57 16.42 15.14 -14.70
N ALA A 58 15.80 15.63 -13.62
CA ALA A 58 14.98 14.82 -12.73
C ALA A 58 13.60 14.47 -13.33
N PHE A 59 13.04 15.31 -14.19
CA PHE A 59 11.68 15.20 -14.71
C PHE A 59 11.38 13.90 -15.48
N ASN A 60 12.39 13.33 -16.14
CA ASN A 60 12.24 12.09 -16.94
C ASN A 60 12.73 10.83 -16.22
N HIS A 61 13.58 10.96 -15.21
CA HIS A 61 14.19 9.83 -14.50
C HIS A 61 13.55 9.60 -13.12
N ASN A 62 13.06 10.65 -12.46
CA ASN A 62 12.50 10.55 -11.13
C ASN A 62 11.03 10.12 -11.19
N PHE A 63 10.71 9.00 -10.54
CA PHE A 63 9.36 8.42 -10.49
C PHE A 63 8.31 9.34 -9.85
N LEU A 64 8.71 10.35 -9.08
CA LEU A 64 7.80 11.31 -8.47
C LEU A 64 6.96 12.07 -9.49
N PHE A 65 7.49 12.30 -10.70
CA PHE A 65 6.82 13.02 -11.79
C PHE A 65 5.92 12.12 -12.66
N PHE A 66 5.65 10.90 -12.23
CA PHE A 66 4.87 9.92 -12.99
C PHE A 66 3.67 9.43 -12.17
N SER A 67 2.51 9.31 -12.84
CA SER A 67 1.33 8.67 -12.26
C SER A 67 1.67 7.22 -11.92
N ARG A 68 1.27 6.79 -10.73
CA ARG A 68 1.67 5.50 -10.19
C ARG A 68 0.66 4.94 -9.19
N ASN A 69 0.58 3.63 -9.16
CA ASN A 69 -0.22 2.86 -8.21
C ASN A 69 0.74 2.16 -7.25
N VAL A 70 0.54 2.41 -5.96
CA VAL A 70 1.38 1.89 -4.89
C VAL A 70 0.68 0.68 -4.28
N GLY A 71 1.36 -0.47 -4.30
CA GLY A 71 1.02 -1.65 -3.53
C GLY A 71 1.94 -1.85 -2.34
N ILE A 72 1.74 -2.95 -1.60
CA ILE A 72 2.64 -3.33 -0.50
C ILE A 72 4.06 -3.57 -1.03
N PHE A 73 4.22 -4.28 -2.14
CA PHE A 73 5.54 -4.73 -2.62
C PHE A 73 5.99 -4.08 -3.92
N ASN A 74 5.04 -3.62 -4.75
CA ASN A 74 5.36 -3.10 -6.07
C ASN A 74 4.78 -1.70 -6.24
N LEU A 75 5.46 -0.94 -7.08
CA LEU A 75 5.03 0.35 -7.57
C LEU A 75 4.81 0.22 -9.08
N CYS A 76 3.59 0.44 -9.55
CA CYS A 76 3.20 0.24 -10.94
C CYS A 76 2.89 1.57 -11.64
N PHE A 77 3.27 1.70 -12.90
CA PHE A 77 3.07 2.91 -13.71
C PHE A 77 2.02 2.65 -14.80
N PRO A 78 0.77 3.09 -14.64
CA PRO A 78 -0.30 2.79 -15.60
C PRO A 78 -0.10 3.47 -16.97
N ASN A 79 0.57 4.63 -17.00
CA ASN A 79 0.68 5.44 -18.22
C ASN A 79 2.07 5.35 -18.87
N THR A 80 3.11 5.69 -18.10
CA THR A 80 4.50 5.82 -18.60
C THR A 80 5.47 5.53 -17.47
N VAL A 81 6.53 4.79 -17.77
CA VAL A 81 7.62 4.48 -16.82
C VAL A 81 8.71 5.55 -16.92
N PRO A 82 9.40 5.89 -15.83
CA PRO A 82 10.61 6.70 -15.88
C PRO A 82 11.72 6.05 -16.73
N GLN A 83 12.58 6.87 -17.31
CA GLN A 83 13.72 6.39 -18.09
C GLN A 83 14.78 5.74 -17.18
N ASP A 84 15.49 4.75 -17.70
CA ASP A 84 16.60 4.04 -17.04
C ASP A 84 16.26 3.23 -15.77
N ILE A 85 14.98 2.98 -15.50
CA ILE A 85 14.55 2.10 -14.41
C ILE A 85 14.20 0.71 -14.97
N GLY A 86 14.88 -0.32 -14.48
CA GLY A 86 14.51 -1.70 -14.76
C GLY A 86 13.09 -1.97 -14.27
N SER A 87 12.18 -2.30 -15.19
CA SER A 87 10.78 -2.59 -14.88
C SER A 87 10.38 -3.98 -15.37
N PHE A 88 9.38 -4.55 -14.72
CA PHE A 88 8.77 -5.82 -15.11
C PHE A 88 7.27 -5.62 -15.36
N ASN A 89 6.68 -6.43 -16.24
CA ASN A 89 5.25 -6.34 -16.52
C ASN A 89 4.46 -7.16 -15.49
N LYS A 90 3.51 -6.50 -14.79
CA LYS A 90 2.54 -7.14 -13.90
C LYS A 90 1.13 -6.70 -14.30
N MET A 91 0.28 -7.67 -14.64
CA MET A 91 -1.12 -7.45 -15.06
C MET A 91 -1.29 -6.39 -16.17
N GLY A 92 -0.36 -6.34 -17.13
CA GLY A 92 -0.42 -5.41 -18.27
C GLY A 92 0.14 -4.00 -17.99
N SER A 93 0.61 -3.73 -16.77
CA SER A 93 1.31 -2.48 -16.43
C SER A 93 2.78 -2.74 -16.07
N PRO A 94 3.69 -1.83 -16.43
CA PRO A 94 5.08 -1.90 -15.99
C PRO A 94 5.21 -1.49 -14.52
N CYS A 95 5.90 -2.30 -13.72
CA CYS A 95 6.09 -2.13 -12.29
C CYS A 95 7.55 -2.26 -11.89
N ILE A 96 7.87 -1.71 -10.73
CA ILE A 96 9.16 -1.80 -10.07
C ILE A 96 8.96 -2.27 -8.63
N TRP A 97 10.02 -2.79 -8.00
CA TRP A 97 9.99 -3.11 -6.58
C TRP A 97 9.90 -1.84 -5.75
N ASN A 98 9.03 -1.83 -4.73
CA ASN A 98 8.94 -0.69 -3.83
C ASN A 98 10.14 -0.70 -2.87
N ASN A 99 11.07 0.24 -3.08
CA ASN A 99 12.28 0.38 -2.28
C ASN A 99 12.08 1.23 -1.00
N GLU A 100 10.86 1.74 -0.75
CA GLU A 100 10.56 2.54 0.46
C GLU A 100 10.76 1.78 1.77
N PHE A 101 10.79 0.44 1.69
CA PHE A 101 10.97 -0.47 2.82
C PHE A 101 12.41 -0.97 2.96
N MET A 102 13.18 -1.01 1.87
CA MET A 102 14.58 -1.48 1.87
C MET A 102 15.52 -0.32 1.61
N VAL A 103 15.50 0.65 2.53
CA VAL A 103 16.43 1.77 2.49
C VAL A 103 17.80 1.29 2.96
N PRO A 104 18.90 1.53 2.22
CA PRO A 104 20.24 1.19 2.68
C PRO A 104 20.63 2.02 3.91
N GLU A 105 21.38 1.43 4.85
CA GLU A 105 21.79 2.07 6.11
C GLU A 105 22.48 3.42 5.90
N SER A 106 23.28 3.57 4.85
CA SER A 106 23.95 4.84 4.51
C SER A 106 22.98 5.99 4.26
N LYS A 107 21.74 5.71 3.82
CA LYS A 107 20.69 6.72 3.68
C LYS A 107 19.93 6.95 4.98
N LYS A 108 19.82 5.93 5.84
CA LYS A 108 19.16 6.03 7.15
C LYS A 108 19.91 6.93 8.12
N GLU A 109 21.25 7.01 8.02
CA GLU A 109 22.07 7.92 8.86
C GLU A 109 21.68 9.40 8.73
N HIS A 110 21.13 9.79 7.58
CA HIS A 110 20.69 11.16 7.32
C HIS A 110 19.20 11.38 7.61
N PHE A 111 18.50 10.37 8.13
CA PHE A 111 17.08 10.50 8.42
C PHE A 111 16.83 11.43 9.61
N THR A 112 15.89 12.33 9.41
CA THR A 112 15.27 13.05 10.51
C THR A 112 14.47 12.09 11.39
N THR A 113 14.16 12.51 12.60
CA THR A 113 13.33 11.74 13.53
C THR A 113 11.97 11.35 12.90
N ASN A 114 11.35 12.25 12.15
CA ASN A 114 10.05 11.99 11.52
C ASN A 114 10.16 10.98 10.37
N GLU A 115 11.21 11.02 9.55
CA GLU A 115 11.46 10.00 8.52
C GLU A 115 11.68 8.63 9.11
N THR A 116 12.39 8.59 10.22
CA THR A 116 12.67 7.34 10.93
C THR A 116 11.36 6.70 11.42
N TYR A 117 10.45 7.49 12.02
CA TYR A 117 9.12 7.02 12.40
C TYR A 117 8.29 6.54 11.20
N ARG A 118 8.30 7.30 10.08
CA ARG A 118 7.62 6.90 8.84
C ARG A 118 8.16 5.56 8.32
N HIS A 119 9.48 5.39 8.30
CA HIS A 119 10.13 4.18 7.84
C HIS A 119 9.77 2.96 8.70
N TYR A 120 9.83 3.08 10.04
CA TYR A 120 9.41 1.98 10.92
C TYR A 120 7.93 1.65 10.81
N ALA A 121 7.06 2.63 10.56
CA ALA A 121 5.64 2.37 10.30
C ALA A 121 5.43 1.64 8.95
N ALA A 122 6.22 1.98 7.92
CA ALA A 122 6.20 1.30 6.64
C ALA A 122 6.64 -0.17 6.77
N GLU A 123 7.76 -0.44 7.45
CA GLU A 123 8.21 -1.81 7.75
C GLU A 123 7.20 -2.56 8.64
N GLY A 124 6.68 -1.88 9.67
CA GLY A 124 5.67 -2.40 10.58
C GLY A 124 4.39 -2.83 9.87
N THR A 125 4.00 -2.11 8.80
CA THR A 125 2.86 -2.48 7.95
C THR A 125 3.06 -3.88 7.34
N ILE A 126 4.23 -4.13 6.74
CA ILE A 126 4.55 -5.41 6.11
C ILE A 126 4.59 -6.52 7.17
N VAL A 127 5.30 -6.29 8.27
CA VAL A 127 5.45 -7.28 9.35
C VAL A 127 4.09 -7.65 9.93
N ALA A 128 3.26 -6.66 10.28
CA ALA A 128 1.92 -6.89 10.81
C ALA A 128 1.04 -7.64 9.80
N TYR A 129 1.13 -7.29 8.52
CA TYR A 129 0.36 -7.96 7.48
C TYR A 129 0.78 -9.43 7.30
N VAL A 130 2.08 -9.72 7.24
CA VAL A 130 2.61 -11.10 7.15
C VAL A 130 2.22 -11.92 8.37
N LEU A 131 2.35 -11.36 9.59
CA LEU A 131 1.88 -12.02 10.81
C LEU A 131 0.38 -12.32 10.75
N GLY A 132 -0.43 -11.38 10.26
CA GLY A 132 -1.86 -11.57 10.02
C GLY A 132 -2.14 -12.79 9.12
N ILE A 133 -1.47 -12.89 7.97
CA ILE A 133 -1.60 -14.05 7.05
C ILE A 133 -1.22 -15.35 7.75
N VAL A 134 -0.12 -15.36 8.51
CA VAL A 134 0.34 -16.56 9.23
C VAL A 134 -0.75 -17.05 10.21
N PHE A 135 -1.38 -16.13 10.96
CA PHE A 135 -2.49 -16.49 11.83
C PHE A 135 -3.74 -16.98 11.07
N VAL A 136 -4.03 -16.42 9.89
CA VAL A 136 -5.12 -16.93 9.02
C VAL A 136 -4.84 -18.36 8.58
N VAL A 137 -3.62 -18.66 8.13
CA VAL A 137 -3.22 -20.01 7.70
C VAL A 137 -3.30 -21.01 8.86
N PHE A 138 -2.78 -20.64 10.04
CA PHE A 138 -2.92 -21.49 11.23
C PHE A 138 -4.37 -21.69 11.65
N SER A 139 -5.19 -20.63 11.61
CA SER A 139 -6.62 -20.71 11.88
C SER A 139 -7.32 -21.69 10.92
N PHE A 140 -7.00 -21.62 9.62
CA PHE A 140 -7.55 -22.53 8.62
C PHE A 140 -7.19 -24.00 8.91
N ILE A 141 -5.92 -24.29 9.20
CA ILE A 141 -5.45 -25.64 9.53
C ILE A 141 -6.15 -26.17 10.79
N VAL A 142 -6.18 -25.38 11.86
CA VAL A 142 -6.86 -25.74 13.12
C VAL A 142 -8.37 -25.94 12.91
N GLY A 143 -8.98 -25.13 12.05
CA GLY A 143 -10.38 -25.23 11.66
C GLY A 143 -10.70 -26.55 10.95
N LEU A 144 -9.86 -26.96 9.98
CA LEU A 144 -10.00 -28.25 9.29
C LEU A 144 -9.91 -29.43 10.26
N PHE A 145 -8.90 -29.44 11.15
CA PHE A 145 -8.77 -30.47 12.19
C PHE A 145 -9.94 -30.45 13.19
N GLY A 146 -10.44 -29.26 13.53
CA GLY A 146 -11.58 -29.10 14.42
C GLY A 146 -12.88 -29.68 13.83
N CYS A 147 -13.12 -29.43 12.53
CA CYS A 147 -14.26 -29.99 11.81
C CYS A 147 -14.13 -31.51 11.62
N TRP A 148 -12.95 -32.00 11.24
CA TRP A 148 -12.69 -33.44 11.06
C TRP A 148 -12.94 -34.21 12.36
N ASN A 149 -12.32 -33.77 13.46
CA ASN A 149 -12.38 -34.47 14.74
C ASN A 149 -13.62 -34.07 15.58
N ARG A 150 -14.54 -33.26 15.02
CA ARG A 150 -15.73 -32.70 15.69
C ARG A 150 -15.42 -32.08 17.07
N SER A 151 -14.25 -31.45 17.20
CA SER A 151 -13.76 -30.92 18.46
C SER A 151 -14.21 -29.48 18.68
N LYS A 152 -15.07 -29.27 19.69
CA LYS A 152 -15.54 -27.92 20.09
C LYS A 152 -14.39 -26.99 20.51
N ARG A 153 -13.33 -27.52 21.11
CA ARG A 153 -12.15 -26.73 21.56
C ARG A 153 -11.38 -26.17 20.37
N CYS A 154 -11.15 -26.98 19.34
CA CYS A 154 -10.44 -26.55 18.13
C CYS A 154 -11.23 -25.48 17.36
N ILE A 155 -12.57 -25.59 17.32
CA ILE A 155 -13.43 -24.58 16.71
C ILE A 155 -13.34 -23.23 17.46
N MET A 156 -13.31 -23.25 18.79
CA MET A 156 -13.14 -22.04 19.60
C MET A 156 -11.76 -21.38 19.35
N VAL A 157 -10.68 -22.18 19.32
CA VAL A 157 -9.32 -21.68 19.03
C VAL A 157 -9.23 -21.07 17.64
N THR A 158 -9.90 -21.66 16.64
CA THR A 158 -9.97 -21.12 15.27
C THR A 158 -10.51 -19.69 15.25
N GLY A 159 -11.60 -19.44 15.98
CA GLY A 159 -12.19 -18.10 16.09
C GLY A 159 -11.26 -17.10 16.78
N ILE A 160 -10.57 -17.49 17.85
CA ILE A 160 -9.60 -16.64 18.55
C ILE A 160 -8.44 -16.28 17.62
N LEU A 161 -7.89 -17.26 16.89
CA LEU A 161 -6.82 -17.02 15.93
C LEU A 161 -7.26 -16.08 14.80
N LEU A 162 -8.50 -16.20 14.33
CA LEU A 162 -9.04 -15.34 13.29
C LEU A 162 -9.23 -13.90 13.78
N MET A 163 -9.64 -13.70 15.04
CA MET A 163 -9.70 -12.38 15.66
C MET A 163 -8.31 -11.74 15.80
N ILE A 164 -7.31 -12.51 16.24
CA ILE A 164 -5.91 -12.06 16.33
C ILE A 164 -5.41 -11.67 14.93
N ALA A 165 -5.67 -12.50 13.91
CA ALA A 165 -5.33 -12.18 12.53
C ALA A 165 -5.96 -10.86 12.09
N GLY A 166 -7.26 -10.65 12.35
CA GLY A 166 -7.97 -9.41 12.02
C GLY A 166 -7.36 -8.17 12.69
N LEU A 167 -6.88 -8.29 13.94
CA LEU A 167 -6.20 -7.20 14.64
C LEU A 167 -4.87 -6.84 13.98
N PHE A 168 -4.06 -7.82 13.60
CA PHE A 168 -2.80 -7.58 12.88
C PHE A 168 -3.03 -6.95 11.49
N MET A 169 -4.05 -7.39 10.76
CA MET A 169 -4.40 -6.82 9.45
C MET A 169 -4.91 -5.38 9.59
N SER A 170 -5.68 -5.09 10.64
CA SER A 170 -6.15 -3.74 10.94
C SER A 170 -5.01 -2.82 11.37
N LEU A 171 -4.04 -3.35 12.14
CA LEU A 171 -2.82 -2.63 12.50
C LEU A 171 -1.98 -2.30 11.26
N ALA A 172 -1.85 -3.24 10.32
CA ALA A 172 -1.17 -2.99 9.05
C ALA A 172 -1.84 -1.86 8.27
N MET A 173 -3.17 -1.87 8.14
CA MET A 173 -3.91 -0.78 7.48
C MET A 173 -3.73 0.56 8.20
N LEU A 174 -3.74 0.57 9.53
CA LEU A 174 -3.51 1.78 10.33
C LEU A 174 -2.12 2.36 10.06
N MET A 175 -1.09 1.52 10.09
CA MET A 175 0.29 1.93 9.82
C MET A 175 0.45 2.42 8.37
N TRP A 176 -0.19 1.77 7.40
CA TRP A 176 -0.21 2.24 6.01
C TRP A 176 -0.78 3.65 5.88
N HIS A 177 -1.93 3.90 6.51
CA HIS A 177 -2.55 5.23 6.50
C HIS A 177 -1.72 6.26 7.27
N TYR A 178 -1.02 5.85 8.33
CA TYR A 178 -0.09 6.73 9.04
C TYR A 178 1.09 7.14 8.14
N VAL A 179 1.67 6.21 7.38
CA VAL A 179 2.75 6.52 6.41
C VAL A 179 2.25 7.54 5.38
N ALA A 180 1.09 7.29 4.77
CA ALA A 180 0.50 8.21 3.79
C ALA A 180 0.20 9.59 4.38
N TYR A 181 -0.25 9.64 5.65
CA TYR A 181 -0.44 10.89 6.37
C TYR A 181 0.89 11.61 6.63
N ALA A 182 1.90 10.89 7.09
CA ALA A 182 3.19 11.45 7.45
C ALA A 182 3.87 12.10 6.23
N GLU A 183 3.85 11.42 5.08
CA GLU A 183 4.39 11.93 3.82
C GLU A 183 3.69 13.18 3.31
N ARG A 184 2.40 13.31 3.61
CA ARG A 184 1.58 14.42 3.12
C ARG A 184 1.64 15.66 4.00
N TYR A 185 1.71 15.47 5.32
CA TYR A 185 1.51 16.57 6.27
C TYR A 185 2.72 16.82 7.18
N THR A 186 3.51 15.81 7.51
CA THR A 186 4.58 15.93 8.51
C THR A 186 5.97 16.13 7.93
N LEU A 187 6.26 15.53 6.77
CA LEU A 187 7.58 15.55 6.15
C LEU A 187 7.68 16.70 5.15
N ASP A 188 8.57 17.64 5.41
CA ASP A 188 8.75 18.90 4.67
C ASP A 188 10.06 19.00 3.87
N MET A 189 10.86 17.93 3.83
CA MET A 189 12.03 17.81 2.95
C MET A 189 11.77 16.93 1.72
N GLU A 190 12.62 17.08 0.71
CA GLU A 190 12.62 16.19 -0.45
C GLU A 190 12.86 14.74 0.01
N PRO A 191 12.14 13.74 -0.53
CA PRO A 191 11.23 13.78 -1.68
C PRO A 191 9.73 13.93 -1.35
N TYR A 192 9.35 14.39 -0.16
CA TYR A 192 7.96 14.33 0.33
C TYR A 192 7.09 15.51 -0.10
N TYR A 193 5.76 15.31 -0.12
CA TYR A 193 4.79 16.23 -0.74
C TYR A 193 4.89 17.68 -0.30
N ARG A 194 5.20 17.94 0.98
CA ARG A 194 5.23 19.31 1.51
C ARG A 194 6.48 20.10 1.08
N SER A 195 7.54 19.40 0.67
CA SER A 195 8.73 20.02 0.08
C SER A 195 8.56 20.39 -1.38
N TRP A 196 7.51 19.89 -2.03
CA TRP A 196 7.33 20.07 -3.45
C TRP A 196 6.91 21.50 -3.77
N GLU A 197 7.55 22.08 -4.79
CA GLU A 197 7.19 23.41 -5.25
C GLU A 197 5.72 23.42 -5.75
N PRO A 198 4.95 24.49 -5.48
CA PRO A 198 3.49 24.55 -5.69
C PRO A 198 3.03 24.32 -7.13
N VAL A 199 3.95 24.41 -8.09
CA VAL A 199 3.73 24.16 -9.51
C VAL A 199 3.75 22.68 -9.90
N SER A 200 4.31 21.82 -9.05
CA SER A 200 4.45 20.40 -9.36
C SER A 200 3.15 19.61 -9.14
N PHE A 201 2.34 19.97 -8.13
CA PHE A 201 1.14 19.21 -7.78
C PHE A 201 0.10 20.04 -7.02
N ARG A 202 -0.94 20.50 -7.72
CA ARG A 202 -2.23 20.61 -7.05
C ARG A 202 -2.76 19.20 -6.85
N PRO A 203 -3.10 18.76 -5.62
CA PRO A 203 -3.87 17.55 -5.46
C PRO A 203 -5.16 17.78 -6.25
N VAL A 204 -5.39 16.95 -7.28
CA VAL A 204 -6.73 16.83 -7.84
C VAL A 204 -7.61 16.52 -6.62
N PRO A 205 -8.60 17.36 -6.28
CA PRO A 205 -9.53 17.02 -5.21
C PRO A 205 -10.06 15.63 -5.55
N MET A 206 -10.04 14.71 -4.58
CA MET A 206 -10.57 13.35 -4.78
C MET A 206 -11.86 13.47 -5.58
N HIS A 207 -11.83 13.06 -6.84
CA HIS A 207 -13.07 12.93 -7.56
C HIS A 207 -13.87 11.91 -6.76
N PRO A 208 -15.10 12.24 -6.32
CA PRO A 208 -15.95 11.24 -5.71
C PRO A 208 -16.05 10.10 -6.71
N LEU A 209 -15.85 8.86 -6.24
CA LEU A 209 -15.98 7.60 -6.98
C LEU A 209 -17.08 7.72 -8.03
N GLY A 210 -16.68 8.11 -9.23
CA GLY A 210 -17.54 8.41 -10.36
C GLY A 210 -17.14 7.46 -11.46
N PRO A 211 -18.09 6.83 -12.16
CA PRO A 211 -17.78 5.81 -13.12
C PRO A 211 -16.90 6.40 -14.22
N ARG A 212 -15.70 5.81 -14.44
CA ARG A 212 -14.91 6.05 -15.64
C ARG A 212 -15.81 5.68 -16.82
N LYS A 213 -16.25 6.68 -17.59
CA LYS A 213 -16.92 6.42 -18.88
C LYS A 213 -15.89 5.78 -19.80
N CYS A 214 -16.23 4.59 -20.28
CA CYS A 214 -15.61 3.98 -21.44
C CYS A 214 -15.82 4.86 -22.68
#